data_AF-A0A6G0X5T7-F1
#
_entry.id   AF-A0A6G0X5T7-F1
#
_cell.length_a   1.000
_cell.length_b   1.000
_cell.length_c   1.000
_cell.angle_alpha   90.00
_cell.angle_beta   90.00
_cell.angle_gamma   90.00
#
_symmetry.space_group_name_H-M   'P 1'
#
loop_
_entity.id
_entity.type
_entity.pdbx_description
1 polymer ?
#
loop_
_entity_poly.entity_id
_entity_poly.type
_entity_poly.pdbx_seq_one_letter_code
_entity_poly.pdbx_strand_id
1 'polypeptide(L)'
;MITLPFQVGFRPLSRIVRHYHESEKYTLEHASANAGWICVVGVAPEGQGKGHCRRMMETAIDAMRAQGMDEIWLTTDKDVNVTIYKKLGFQVMTEKVISSSGVKSWTMKYV
;
A
#
# COMPACT_ATOMS: atom_id res chain seq x y z
N MET A 1 11.92 3.78 16.29
CA MET A 1 11.08 2.55 16.32
C MET A 1 11.27 1.68 17.57
N ILE A 2 12.27 1.90 18.44
CA ILE A 2 12.58 0.99 19.56
C ILE A 2 11.53 0.99 20.70
N THR A 3 10.79 2.09 20.88
CA THR A 3 9.81 2.21 21.99
C THR A 3 8.42 1.67 21.66
N LEU A 4 8.12 1.38 20.39
CA LEU A 4 6.80 0.96 19.90
C LEU A 4 6.24 -0.27 20.64
N PRO A 5 7.03 -1.33 20.95
CA PRO A 5 6.52 -2.48 21.70
C PRO A 5 5.99 -2.12 23.09
N PHE A 6 6.53 -1.07 23.72
CA PHE A 6 6.11 -0.62 25.06
C PHE A 6 4.88 0.29 25.00
N GLN A 7 4.58 0.87 23.84
CA GLN A 7 3.41 1.73 23.64
C GLN A 7 2.16 0.94 23.22
N VAL A 8 2.32 -0.06 22.35
CA VAL A 8 1.18 -0.84 21.80
C VAL A 8 1.14 -2.30 22.27
N GLY A 9 2.18 -2.76 22.95
CA GLY A 9 2.33 -4.15 23.37
C GLY A 9 2.94 -5.06 22.30
N PHE A 10 3.67 -6.09 22.74
CA PHE A 10 4.36 -7.03 21.85
C PHE A 10 3.41 -7.85 20.97
N ARG A 11 2.24 -8.24 21.49
CA ARG A 11 1.25 -9.03 20.72
C ARG A 11 0.60 -8.21 19.59
N PRO A 12 0.08 -6.99 19.83
CA PRO A 12 -0.40 -6.14 18.74
C PRO A 12 0.68 -5.77 17.73
N LEU A 13 1.91 -5.50 18.21
CA LEU A 13 3.03 -5.21 17.32
C LEU A 13 3.36 -6.39 16.41
N SER A 14 3.46 -7.61 16.95
CA SER A 14 3.76 -8.79 16.14
C SER A 14 2.66 -9.06 15.12
N ARG A 15 1.40 -8.78 15.47
CA ARG A 15 0.27 -8.86 14.53
C ARG A 15 0.41 -7.88 13.37
N ILE A 16 0.82 -6.63 13.64
CA ILE A 16 1.05 -5.61 12.62
C ILE A 16 2.19 -6.03 11.68
N VAL A 17 3.32 -6.44 12.24
CA VAL A 17 4.50 -6.87 11.46
C VAL A 17 4.17 -8.07 10.57
N ARG A 18 3.47 -9.08 11.11
CA ARG A 18 3.04 -10.25 10.33
C ARG A 18 2.05 -9.87 9.23
N HIS A 19 1.14 -8.95 9.53
CA HIS A 19 0.17 -8.48 8.54
C HIS A 19 0.87 -7.82 7.35
N TYR A 20 1.79 -6.89 7.60
CA TYR A 20 2.58 -6.25 6.53
C TYR A 20 3.32 -7.27 5.69
N HIS A 21 4.07 -8.18 6.32
CA HIS A 21 4.84 -9.20 5.62
C HIS A 21 3.96 -10.14 4.78
N GLU A 22 2.82 -10.59 5.31
CA GLU A 22 1.86 -11.40 4.55
C GLU A 22 1.26 -10.61 3.38
N SER A 23 0.97 -9.32 3.57
CA SER A 23 0.34 -8.47 2.56
C SER A 23 1.28 -8.15 1.39
N GLU A 24 2.57 -7.95 1.66
CA GLU A 24 3.59 -7.59 0.66
C GLU A 24 4.18 -8.80 -0.06
N LYS A 25 3.99 -10.01 0.49
CA LYS A 25 4.54 -11.25 -0.08
C LYS A 25 4.27 -11.41 -1.58
N TYR A 26 3.06 -11.08 -2.03
CA TYR A 26 2.72 -11.21 -3.46
C TYR A 26 3.55 -10.25 -4.32
N THR A 27 3.70 -8.99 -3.89
CA THR A 27 4.55 -8.00 -4.56
C THR A 27 5.99 -8.48 -4.62
N LEU A 28 6.55 -8.96 -3.50
CA LEU A 28 7.94 -9.44 -3.45
C LEU A 28 8.20 -10.64 -4.38
N GLU A 29 7.19 -11.46 -4.63
CA GLU A 29 7.29 -12.63 -5.51
C GLU A 29 7.10 -12.31 -7.00
N HIS A 30 6.41 -11.21 -7.35
CA HIS A 30 5.97 -10.92 -8.72
C HIS A 30 6.46 -9.59 -9.29
N ALA A 31 6.97 -8.69 -8.47
CA ALA A 31 7.47 -7.40 -8.92
C ALA A 31 8.78 -7.56 -9.70
N SER A 32 8.97 -6.71 -10.70
CA SER A 32 10.25 -6.60 -11.40
C SER A 32 11.38 -6.17 -10.44
N ALA A 33 12.63 -6.37 -10.86
CA ALA A 33 13.79 -5.90 -10.11
C ALA A 33 13.85 -4.37 -9.97
N ASN A 34 13.13 -3.62 -10.80
CA ASN A 34 13.11 -2.15 -10.81
C ASN A 34 11.74 -1.57 -10.45
N ALA A 35 10.96 -2.30 -9.66
CA ALA A 35 9.64 -1.87 -9.25
C ALA A 35 9.67 -0.78 -8.16
N GLY A 36 8.77 0.19 -8.28
CA GLY A 36 8.47 1.18 -7.25
C GLY A 36 7.43 0.67 -6.25
N TRP A 37 7.57 1.07 -4.98
CA TRP A 37 6.66 0.70 -3.89
C TRP A 37 6.07 1.93 -3.21
N ILE A 38 4.73 2.00 -3.13
CA ILE A 38 4.01 3.01 -2.38
C ILE A 38 3.60 2.41 -1.03
N CYS A 39 4.34 2.79 0.01
CA CYS A 39 4.19 2.20 1.35
C CYS A 39 3.01 2.78 2.15
N VAL A 40 2.97 4.11 2.36
CA VAL A 40 1.92 4.75 3.17
C VAL A 40 1.41 6.02 2.49
N VAL A 41 0.09 6.09 2.34
CA VAL A 41 -0.62 7.25 1.80
C VAL A 41 -1.69 7.67 2.80
N GLY A 42 -1.62 8.92 3.25
CA GLY A 42 -2.56 9.49 4.20
C GLY A 42 -2.95 10.91 3.83
N VAL A 43 -4.22 11.24 4.00
CA VAL A 43 -4.74 12.61 3.90
C VAL A 43 -5.49 12.90 5.20
N ALA A 44 -5.14 14.02 5.85
CA ALA A 44 -5.82 14.48 7.05
C ALA A 44 -7.34 14.60 6.80
N PRO A 45 -8.21 14.32 7.79
CA PRO A 45 -9.67 14.34 7.60
C PRO A 45 -10.20 15.63 6.93
N GLU A 46 -9.73 16.79 7.36
CA GLU A 46 -10.06 18.12 6.84
C GLU A 46 -9.56 18.38 5.40
N GLY A 47 -8.63 17.53 4.91
CA GLY A 47 -8.09 17.54 3.56
C GLY A 47 -8.80 16.57 2.61
N GLN A 48 -9.70 15.71 3.09
CA GLN A 48 -10.35 14.72 2.25
C GLN A 48 -11.31 15.37 1.24
N GLY A 49 -11.54 14.69 0.10
CA GLY A 49 -12.38 15.21 -0.97
C GLY A 49 -11.77 16.33 -1.83
N LYS A 50 -10.58 16.84 -1.48
CA LYS A 50 -9.91 17.96 -2.18
C LYS A 50 -8.88 17.54 -3.24
N GLY A 51 -8.80 16.25 -3.56
CA GLY A 51 -7.89 15.72 -4.58
C GLY A 51 -6.41 15.58 -4.16
N HIS A 52 -6.07 15.75 -2.88
CA HIS A 52 -4.67 15.63 -2.41
C HIS A 52 -4.05 14.26 -2.69
N CYS A 53 -4.81 13.17 -2.49
CA CYS A 53 -4.33 11.82 -2.80
C CYS A 53 -3.95 11.70 -4.28
N ARG A 54 -4.82 12.14 -5.19
CA ARG A 54 -4.55 12.12 -6.64
C ARG A 54 -3.26 12.85 -6.98
N ARG A 55 -3.12 14.11 -6.55
CA ARG A 55 -1.93 14.93 -6.83
C ARG A 55 -0.64 14.29 -6.32
N MET A 56 -0.67 13.74 -5.11
CA MET A 56 0.49 13.08 -4.51
C MET A 56 0.84 11.79 -5.26
N MET A 57 -0.16 10.98 -5.62
CA MET A 57 0.05 9.74 -6.37
C MET A 57 0.60 10.01 -7.77
N GLU A 58 0.03 10.97 -8.51
CA GLU A 58 0.52 11.39 -9.82
C GLU A 58 1.98 11.85 -9.74
N THR A 59 2.31 12.70 -8.76
CA THR A 59 3.69 13.18 -8.54
C THR A 59 4.65 12.04 -8.23
N ALA A 60 4.25 11.09 -7.38
CA ALA A 60 5.06 9.94 -7.02
C ALA A 60 5.29 9.01 -8.23
N ILE A 61 4.24 8.76 -9.02
CA ILE A 61 4.29 7.93 -10.23
C ILE A 61 5.24 8.54 -11.25
N ASP A 62 5.13 9.84 -11.50
CA ASP A 62 6.02 10.54 -12.43
C ASP A 62 7.48 10.49 -11.96
N ALA A 63 7.72 10.67 -10.66
CA ALA A 63 9.06 10.57 -10.08
C ALA A 63 9.65 9.15 -10.18
N MET A 64 8.84 8.10 -9.99
CA MET A 64 9.27 6.70 -10.14
C MET A 64 9.56 6.37 -11.60
N ARG A 65 8.71 6.81 -12.54
CA ARG A 65 8.94 6.65 -13.98
C ARG A 65 10.20 7.38 -14.44
N ALA A 66 10.46 8.58 -13.95
CA ALA A 66 11.68 9.33 -14.25
C ALA A 66 12.95 8.63 -13.75
N GLN A 67 12.85 7.79 -12.72
CA GLN A 67 13.93 6.93 -12.22
C GLN A 67 14.05 5.59 -12.99
N GLY A 68 13.22 5.39 -14.03
CA GLY A 68 13.23 4.19 -14.86
C GLY A 68 12.45 3.01 -14.30
N MET A 69 11.68 3.20 -13.22
CA MET A 69 10.85 2.12 -12.66
C MET A 69 9.74 1.75 -13.64
N ASP A 70 9.65 0.46 -13.95
CA ASP A 70 8.75 -0.09 -14.97
C ASP A 70 7.41 -0.58 -14.38
N GLU A 71 7.38 -0.83 -13.08
CA GLU A 71 6.19 -1.22 -12.34
C GLU A 71 6.04 -0.40 -11.06
N ILE A 72 4.80 -0.10 -10.66
CA ILE A 72 4.52 0.59 -9.40
C ILE A 72 3.46 -0.21 -8.66
N TRP A 73 3.75 -0.56 -7.41
CA TRP A 73 2.94 -1.45 -6.59
C TRP A 73 2.48 -0.76 -5.31
N LEU A 74 1.33 -1.18 -4.81
CA LEU A 74 0.83 -0.82 -3.48
C LEU A 74 -0.02 -1.94 -2.89
N THR A 75 -0.21 -1.87 -1.57
CA THR A 75 -1.23 -2.67 -0.87
C THR A 75 -2.22 -1.74 -0.19
N THR A 76 -3.49 -2.14 -0.11
CA THR A 76 -4.49 -1.45 0.70
C THR A 76 -5.39 -2.42 1.42
N ASP A 77 -5.93 -2.01 2.57
CA ASP A 77 -6.77 -2.85 3.43
C ASP A 77 -8.19 -2.30 3.61
N LYS A 78 -8.61 -1.38 2.72
CA LYS A 78 -9.95 -0.79 2.72
C LYS A 78 -10.56 -0.82 1.33
N ASP A 79 -11.77 -1.36 1.21
CA ASP A 79 -12.52 -1.43 -0.06
C ASP A 79 -12.67 -0.05 -0.74
N VAL A 80 -12.89 1.00 0.06
CA VAL A 80 -13.04 2.37 -0.45
C VAL A 80 -11.79 2.86 -1.18
N ASN A 81 -10.61 2.41 -0.76
CA ASN A 81 -9.34 2.79 -1.38
C ASN A 81 -9.14 2.08 -2.72
N VAL A 82 -9.62 0.85 -2.87
CA VAL A 82 -9.55 0.10 -4.14
C VAL A 82 -10.19 0.90 -5.27
N THR A 83 -11.36 1.51 -5.01
CA THR A 83 -12.05 2.35 -6.01
C THR A 83 -11.26 3.59 -6.37
N ILE A 84 -10.57 4.20 -5.40
CA ILE A 84 -9.70 5.37 -5.63
C ILE A 84 -8.51 4.97 -6.52
N TYR A 85 -7.80 3.89 -6.18
CA TYR A 85 -6.63 3.44 -6.93
C TYR A 85 -6.98 2.96 -8.34
N LYS A 86 -8.13 2.30 -8.53
CA LYS A 86 -8.65 1.96 -9.87
C LYS A 86 -8.81 3.20 -10.74
N LYS A 87 -9.37 4.29 -10.20
CA LYS A 87 -9.52 5.56 -10.93
C LYS A 87 -8.19 6.24 -11.26
N LEU A 88 -7.12 5.91 -10.53
CA LEU A 88 -5.78 6.41 -10.80
C LEU A 88 -5.06 5.60 -11.88
N GLY A 89 -5.50 4.36 -12.16
CA GLY A 89 -4.88 3.46 -13.15
C GLY A 89 -4.34 2.16 -12.55
N PHE A 90 -4.53 1.91 -11.26
CA PHE A 90 -4.11 0.64 -10.65
C PHE A 90 -5.11 -0.48 -10.93
N GLN A 91 -4.59 -1.69 -11.15
CA GLN A 91 -5.35 -2.92 -11.27
C GLN A 91 -5.15 -3.79 -10.03
N VAL A 92 -6.18 -4.55 -9.65
CA VAL A 92 -6.10 -5.51 -8.54
C VAL A 92 -5.38 -6.76 -9.06
N MET A 93 -4.27 -7.12 -8.42
CA MET A 93 -3.50 -8.33 -8.74
C MET A 93 -3.94 -9.51 -7.88
N THR A 94 -4.19 -9.26 -6.59
CA THR A 94 -4.72 -10.27 -5.68
C THR A 94 -5.54 -9.62 -4.58
N GLU A 95 -6.54 -10.36 -4.09
CA GLU A 95 -7.35 -10.05 -2.91
C GLU A 95 -7.27 -11.25 -1.97
N LYS A 96 -6.98 -11.00 -0.69
CA LYS A 96 -6.93 -12.05 0.33
C LYS A 96 -7.29 -11.54 1.71
N VAL A 97 -7.74 -12.43 2.57
CA VAL A 97 -7.85 -12.17 4.01
C VAL A 97 -6.52 -12.55 4.65
N ILE A 98 -5.88 -11.60 5.33
CA ILE A 98 -4.58 -11.80 5.97
C ILE A 98 -4.77 -12.58 7.26
N SER A 99 -4.06 -13.70 7.39
CA SER A 99 -4.32 -14.68 8.46
C SER A 99 -4.03 -14.12 9.85
N SER A 100 -2.98 -13.31 9.97
CA SER A 100 -2.57 -12.70 11.23
C SER A 100 -3.55 -11.64 11.76
N SER A 101 -4.30 -10.96 10.89
CA SER A 101 -5.19 -9.85 11.30
C SER A 101 -6.68 -10.09 11.05
N GLY A 102 -7.03 -11.03 10.17
CA GLY A 102 -8.40 -11.21 9.66
C GLY A 102 -8.87 -10.08 8.73
N VAL A 103 -7.98 -9.17 8.34
CA VAL A 103 -8.30 -8.01 7.50
C VAL A 103 -8.14 -8.38 6.03
N LYS A 104 -9.09 -7.95 5.20
CA LYS A 104 -9.01 -8.09 3.75
C LYS A 104 -7.99 -7.09 3.20
N SER A 105 -7.13 -7.57 2.31
CA SER A 105 -6.02 -6.82 1.73
C SER A 105 -5.98 -7.05 0.21
N TRP A 106 -5.72 -5.97 -0.53
CA TRP A 106 -5.58 -5.97 -1.98
C TRP A 106 -4.17 -5.53 -2.35
N THR A 107 -3.49 -6.34 -3.13
CA THR A 107 -2.26 -5.93 -3.82
C THR A 107 -2.63 -5.38 -5.18
N MET A 108 -2.14 -4.20 -5.51
CA MET A 108 -2.47 -3.50 -6.75
C MET A 108 -1.21 -3.07 -7.50
N LYS A 109 -1.26 -3.13 -8.83
CA LYS A 109 -0.18 -2.72 -9.75
C LYS A 109 -0.67 -1.62 -10.68
N TYR A 110 0.16 -0.61 -10.89
CA TYR A 110 -0.05 0.44 -11.86
C TYR A 110 0.31 -0.03 -13.27
N VAL A 111 -0.54 0.25 -14.25
CA VAL A 111 -0.34 -0.03 -15.69
C VAL A 111 -0.15 1.25 -16.48
#